data_AF-A0A183DB23-F1
#
_entry.id   AF-A0A183DB23-F1
#
_cell.length_a   1.000
_cell.length_b   1.000
_cell.length_c   1.000
_cell.angle_alpha   90.00
_cell.angle_beta   90.00
_cell.angle_gamma   90.00
#
_symmetry.space_group_name_H-M   'P 1'
#
loop_
_entity.id
_entity.type
_entity.pdbx_description
1 polymer ?
#
loop_
_entity_poly.entity_id
_entity_poly.type
_entity_poly.pdbx_seq_one_letter_code
_entity_poly.pdbx_strand_id
1 'polypeptide(L)'
;MGYAWSGGGRGIIRVEISTDGGETWQPAELIHDPDQDLDHMWSWTFFKAVIKIPEKINKLDLVCKATDRSYNTQPETIRGIWNVRGLINNCWHHVPVEIVDD
;
A
#
# COMPACT_ATOMS: atom_id res chain seq x y z
N MET A 1 1.30 -0.19 -10.73
CA MET A 1 2.54 -0.14 -9.92
C MET A 1 2.35 0.90 -8.83
N GLY A 2 3.03 0.75 -7.68
CA GLY A 2 3.03 1.74 -6.61
C GLY A 2 4.38 1.77 -5.88
N TYR A 3 4.48 2.58 -4.83
CA TYR A 3 5.66 2.68 -3.97
C TYR A 3 5.25 2.60 -2.49
N ALA A 4 6.16 2.10 -1.67
CA ALA A 4 6.02 2.08 -0.21
C ALA A 4 7.35 2.48 0.45
N TRP A 5 7.29 3.08 1.63
CA TRP A 5 8.47 3.56 2.35
C TRP A 5 8.19 3.65 3.85
N SER A 6 9.21 3.42 4.68
CA SER A 6 9.18 3.70 6.11
C SER A 6 10.46 4.42 6.54
N GLY A 7 10.34 5.28 7.55
CA GLY A 7 11.46 6.08 8.06
C GLY A 7 12.51 5.25 8.80
N GLY A 8 13.65 5.86 9.08
CA GLY A 8 14.68 5.28 9.94
C GLY A 8 15.35 4.02 9.39
N GLY A 9 15.41 3.86 8.06
CA GLY A 9 16.13 2.76 7.40
C GLY A 9 15.38 1.43 7.49
N ARG A 10 14.10 1.48 7.87
CA ARG A 10 13.27 0.30 8.00
C ARG A 10 12.68 -0.05 6.64
N GLY A 11 13.25 -1.07 6.00
CA GLY A 11 12.70 -1.61 4.77
C GLY A 11 11.26 -2.05 4.87
N ILE A 12 10.56 -2.00 3.75
CA ILE A 12 9.22 -2.58 3.60
C ILE A 12 9.35 -4.09 3.40
N ILE A 13 8.66 -4.89 4.23
CA ILE A 13 8.69 -6.36 4.13
C ILE A 13 7.42 -6.93 3.52
N ARG A 14 6.37 -6.13 3.44
CA ARG A 14 5.09 -6.54 2.87
C ARG A 14 4.33 -5.33 2.35
N VAL A 15 3.74 -5.48 1.16
CA VAL A 15 2.66 -4.62 0.68
C VAL A 15 1.49 -5.54 0.36
N GLU A 16 0.30 -5.13 0.81
CA GLU A 16 -0.94 -5.84 0.58
C GLU A 16 -1.89 -4.93 -0.21
N ILE A 17 -2.61 -5.53 -1.15
CA ILE A 17 -3.59 -4.85 -2.00
C ILE A 17 -4.96 -5.48 -1.75
N SER A 18 -5.95 -4.63 -1.56
CA SER A 18 -7.37 -4.99 -1.49
C SER A 18 -8.08 -4.40 -2.70
N THR A 19 -9.14 -5.09 -3.13
CA THR A 19 -10.05 -4.67 -4.20
C THR A 19 -11.45 -4.36 -3.70
N ASP A 20 -11.70 -4.58 -2.42
CA ASP A 20 -12.99 -4.52 -1.75
C ASP A 20 -12.98 -3.56 -0.56
N GLY A 21 -12.16 -2.52 -0.63
CA GLY A 21 -12.12 -1.46 0.38
C GLY A 21 -11.40 -1.82 1.68
N GLY A 22 -10.69 -2.96 1.71
CA GLY A 22 -9.89 -3.40 2.86
C GLY A 22 -10.42 -4.65 3.58
N GLU A 23 -11.46 -5.31 3.05
CA GLU A 23 -12.04 -6.52 3.63
C GLU A 23 -11.17 -7.75 3.36
N THR A 24 -10.67 -7.92 2.14
CA THR A 24 -9.75 -9.00 1.76
C THR A 24 -8.47 -8.48 1.13
N TRP A 25 -7.38 -9.22 1.32
CA TRP A 25 -6.03 -8.77 0.97
C TRP A 25 -5.27 -9.83 0.20
N GLN A 26 -4.55 -9.40 -0.84
CA GLN A 26 -3.56 -10.22 -1.54
C GLN A 26 -2.17 -9.56 -1.46
N PRO A 27 -1.08 -10.35 -1.43
CA PRO A 27 0.27 -9.80 -1.41
C PRO A 27 0.64 -9.17 -2.76
N ALA A 28 1.39 -8.08 -2.73
CA ALA A 28 2.07 -7.53 -3.90
C ALA A 28 3.51 -8.07 -4.01
N GLU A 29 4.03 -8.11 -5.23
CA GLU A 29 5.45 -8.36 -5.49
C GLU A 29 6.24 -7.09 -5.17
N LEU A 30 7.21 -7.21 -4.26
CA LEU A 30 8.13 -6.13 -3.91
C LEU A 30 9.34 -6.17 -4.84
N ILE A 31 9.71 -4.99 -5.34
CA ILE A 31 10.89 -4.78 -6.17
C ILE A 31 11.91 -4.07 -5.29
N HIS A 32 12.74 -4.87 -4.64
CA HIS A 32 13.85 -4.37 -3.83
C HIS A 32 15.06 -4.05 -4.69
N ASP A 33 15.73 -2.96 -4.35
CA ASP A 33 17.08 -2.71 -4.80
C ASP A 33 18.03 -3.68 -4.05
N PRO A 34 18.73 -4.58 -4.78
CA PRO A 34 19.57 -5.60 -4.17
C PRO A 34 20.79 -5.03 -3.42
N ASP A 35 21.16 -3.79 -3.69
CA ASP A 35 22.33 -3.14 -3.09
C ASP A 35 22.00 -2.45 -1.75
N GLN A 36 20.73 -2.49 -1.31
CA GLN A 36 20.35 -1.91 -0.02
C GLN A 36 20.80 -2.81 1.14
N ASP A 37 21.64 -2.25 1.99
CA ASP A 37 21.90 -2.85 3.28
C ASP A 37 20.62 -2.89 4.12
N LEU A 38 20.45 -4.00 4.84
CA LEU A 38 19.26 -4.27 5.62
C LEU A 38 18.98 -3.14 6.61
N ASP A 39 20.00 -2.59 7.27
CA ASP A 39 19.83 -1.56 8.30
C ASP A 39 19.79 -0.12 7.76
N HIS A 40 19.90 0.02 6.44
CA HIS A 40 20.04 1.31 5.75
C HIS A 40 19.12 1.39 4.51
N MET A 41 17.89 0.88 4.63
CA MET A 41 16.91 0.87 3.52
C MET A 41 16.23 2.23 3.37
N TRP A 42 16.97 3.23 2.88
CA TRP A 42 16.54 4.63 2.86
C TRP A 42 15.62 4.97 1.69
N SER A 43 15.68 4.21 0.59
CA SER A 43 14.82 4.45 -0.56
C SER A 43 13.44 3.83 -0.37
N TRP A 44 12.49 4.25 -1.20
CA TRP A 44 11.25 3.50 -1.36
C TRP A 44 11.50 2.09 -1.90
N THR A 45 10.52 1.23 -1.71
CA THR A 45 10.37 -0.06 -2.40
C THR A 45 9.23 0.08 -3.39
N PHE A 46 9.48 -0.20 -4.67
CA PHE A 46 8.39 -0.29 -5.64
C PHE A 46 7.63 -1.60 -5.45
N PHE A 47 6.34 -1.61 -5.79
CA PHE A 47 5.56 -2.83 -5.79
C PHE A 47 4.63 -2.91 -7.00
N LYS A 48 4.26 -4.14 -7.36
CA LYS A 48 3.25 -4.43 -8.37
C LYS A 48 2.40 -5.62 -7.94
N ALA A 49 1.14 -5.62 -8.37
CA ALA A 49 0.23 -6.74 -8.19
C ALA A 49 -0.57 -6.91 -9.47
N VAL A 50 -0.86 -8.15 -9.83
CA VAL A 50 -1.84 -8.49 -10.86
C VAL A 50 -3.15 -8.77 -10.15
N ILE A 51 -4.22 -8.11 -10.56
CA ILE A 51 -5.53 -8.20 -9.93
C ILE A 51 -6.49 -8.85 -10.91
N LYS A 52 -7.14 -9.93 -10.48
CA LYS A 52 -8.27 -10.47 -11.22
C LYS A 52 -9.50 -9.65 -10.87
N ILE A 53 -10.08 -8.99 -11.86
CA ILE A 53 -11.33 -8.24 -11.71
C ILE A 53 -12.49 -9.26 -11.61
N PRO A 54 -13.32 -9.22 -10.55
CA PRO A 54 -14.53 -10.02 -10.49
C PRO A 54 -15.47 -9.77 -11.68
N GLU A 55 -16.26 -10.76 -12.07
CA GLU A 55 -17.26 -10.57 -13.11
C GLU A 55 -18.42 -9.70 -12.60
N LYS A 56 -19.04 -8.92 -13.50
CA LYS A 56 -20.26 -8.14 -13.25
C LYS A 56 -20.15 -7.05 -12.17
N ILE A 57 -18.94 -6.54 -11.93
CA ILE A 57 -18.74 -5.33 -11.14
C ILE A 57 -18.39 -4.16 -12.06
N ASN A 58 -18.89 -2.98 -11.74
CA ASN A 58 -18.60 -1.74 -12.46
C ASN A 58 -17.67 -0.81 -11.67
N LYS A 59 -17.39 -1.14 -10.42
CA LYS A 59 -16.57 -0.34 -9.49
C LYS A 59 -15.70 -1.23 -8.63
N LEU A 60 -14.49 -0.76 -8.36
CA LEU A 60 -13.49 -1.38 -7.51
C LEU A 60 -12.95 -0.32 -6.55
N ASP A 61 -12.76 -0.66 -5.28
CA ASP A 61 -12.01 0.21 -4.37
C ASP A 61 -10.64 -0.43 -4.14
N LEU A 62 -9.64 0.09 -4.87
CA LEU A 62 -8.27 -0.38 -4.72
C LEU A 62 -7.64 0.27 -3.50
N VAL A 63 -7.18 -0.56 -2.58
CA VAL A 63 -6.55 -0.11 -1.34
C VAL A 63 -5.17 -0.75 -1.21
N CYS A 64 -4.18 0.02 -0.77
CA CYS A 64 -2.88 -0.52 -0.43
C CYS A 64 -2.46 -0.18 1.01
N LYS A 65 -1.74 -1.12 1.64
CA LYS A 65 -1.05 -0.91 2.91
C LYS A 65 0.31 -1.61 2.94
N ALA A 66 1.26 -1.04 3.66
CA ALA A 66 2.59 -1.59 3.84
C ALA A 66 2.87 -1.98 5.31
N THR A 67 3.81 -2.90 5.49
CA THR A 67 4.40 -3.27 6.77
C THR A 67 5.93 -3.17 6.67
N ASP A 68 6.55 -2.49 7.64
CA ASP A 68 8.01 -2.35 7.69
C ASP A 68 8.69 -3.48 8.50
N ARG A 69 10.03 -3.54 8.48
CA ARG A 69 10.82 -4.54 9.23
C ARG A 69 10.61 -4.52 10.75
N SER A 70 10.12 -3.42 11.32
CA SER A 70 9.75 -3.34 12.74
C SER A 70 8.27 -3.64 12.98
N TYR A 71 7.59 -4.18 11.96
CA TYR A 71 6.17 -4.50 11.99
C TYR A 71 5.24 -3.29 12.23
N ASN A 72 5.72 -2.07 11.95
CA ASN A 72 4.83 -0.92 11.91
C ASN A 72 3.89 -1.05 10.71
N THR A 73 2.62 -0.70 10.92
CA THR A 73 1.58 -0.71 9.89
C THR A 73 0.92 0.66 9.77
N GLN A 74 0.15 0.83 8.70
CA GLN A 74 -0.61 2.04 8.44
C GLN A 74 -2.00 1.96 9.09
N PRO A 75 -2.53 3.08 9.62
CA PRO A 75 -3.89 3.14 10.11
C PRO A 75 -4.90 2.99 8.96
N GLU A 76 -6.04 2.40 9.25
CA GLU A 76 -7.10 2.16 8.26
C GLU A 76 -7.69 3.47 7.73
N THR A 77 -8.03 4.40 8.63
CA THR A 77 -8.72 5.64 8.24
C THR A 77 -8.01 6.89 8.74
N ILE A 78 -8.24 8.01 8.05
CA ILE A 78 -7.75 9.34 8.45
C ILE A 78 -8.35 9.82 9.78
N ARG A 79 -9.50 9.29 10.21
CA ARG A 79 -10.25 9.80 11.39
C ARG A 79 -9.40 9.78 12.67
N GLY A 80 -8.52 8.79 12.82
CA GLY A 80 -7.64 8.65 13.98
C GLY A 80 -6.35 9.48 13.93
N ILE A 81 -5.98 10.00 12.75
CA ILE A 81 -4.69 10.68 12.52
C ILE A 81 -4.83 12.11 11.98
N TRP A 82 -6.05 12.59 11.79
CA TRP A 82 -6.31 13.94 11.31
C TRP A 82 -5.68 14.97 12.25
N ASN A 83 -5.07 16.00 11.66
CA ASN A 83 -4.57 17.15 12.38
C ASN A 83 -4.72 18.42 11.52
N VAL A 84 -4.80 19.58 12.17
CA VAL A 84 -5.04 20.88 11.52
C VAL A 84 -4.01 21.24 10.44
N ARG A 85 -2.80 20.68 10.51
CA ARG A 85 -1.73 20.93 9.54
C ARG A 85 -1.71 19.95 8.37
N GLY A 86 -2.52 18.89 8.41
CA GLY A 86 -2.56 17.84 7.39
C GLY A 86 -1.27 17.01 7.29
N LEU A 87 -0.46 16.96 8.36
CA LEU A 87 0.83 16.27 8.35
C LEU A 87 0.69 14.78 8.66
N ILE A 88 1.67 13.98 8.21
CA ILE A 88 1.79 12.54 8.53
C ILE A 88 0.46 11.80 8.24
N ASN A 89 -0.18 12.14 7.12
CA ASN A 89 -1.32 11.37 6.66
C ASN A 89 -0.83 10.11 5.96
N ASN A 90 -0.74 9.02 6.70
CA ASN A 90 -0.28 7.73 6.23
C ASN A 90 -1.35 6.63 6.33
N CYS A 91 -2.64 6.99 6.38
CA CYS A 91 -3.68 5.97 6.31
C CYS A 91 -3.63 5.21 4.98
N TRP A 92 -4.39 4.12 4.88
CA TRP A 92 -4.47 3.36 3.64
C TRP A 92 -4.90 4.28 2.49
N HIS A 93 -4.26 4.11 1.34
CA HIS A 93 -4.57 4.90 0.16
C HIS A 93 -5.65 4.18 -0.65
N HIS A 94 -6.79 4.84 -0.82
CA HIS A 94 -7.93 4.33 -1.60
C HIS A 94 -7.92 4.96 -2.99
N VAL A 95 -8.10 4.12 -4.01
CA VAL A 95 -8.21 4.50 -5.41
C VAL A 95 -9.49 3.87 -5.97
N PRO A 96 -10.60 4.61 -6.00
CA PRO A 96 -11.81 4.14 -6.65
C PRO A 96 -11.58 4.04 -8.16
N VAL A 97 -11.89 2.88 -8.74
CA VAL A 97 -11.76 2.60 -10.17
C VAL A 97 -13.13 2.24 -10.74
N GLU A 98 -13.48 2.85 -11.87
CA GLU A 98 -14.64 2.45 -12.66
C GLU A 98 -14.19 1.48 -13.76
N ILE A 99 -14.94 0.39 -13.90
CA ILE A 99 -14.70 -0.65 -14.90
C ILE A 99 -15.68 -0.39 -16.05
N VAL A 100 -15.12 -0.19 -17.24
CA VAL A 100 -15.86 0.01 -18.48
C VAL A 100 -15.75 -1.27 -19.31
N ASP A 101 -16.89 -1.76 -19.79
CA ASP A 101 -16.93 -2.81 -20.80
C ASP A 101 -16.55 -2.18 -22.16
N ASP A 102 -15.72 -2.89 -22.95
CA ASP A 102 -15.39 -2.53 -24.33
C ASP A 102 -16.55 -2.79 -25.31
#